data_AF-B5LGH5-F1
#
_entry.id   AF-B5LGH5-F1
#
_cell.length_a   1.000
_cell.length_b   1.000
_cell.length_c   1.000
_cell.angle_alpha   90.00
_cell.angle_beta   90.00
_cell.angle_gamma   90.00
#
_symmetry.space_group_name_H-M   'P 1'
#
loop_
_entity.id
_entity.type
_entity.pdbx_description
1 polymer ?
#
loop_
_entity_poly.entity_id
_entity_poly.type
_entity_poly.pdbx_seq_one_letter_code
_entity_poly.pdbx_strand_id
1 'polypeptide(L)'
;ARSFADIGDIIRGKDLYLGNDKEKDQRKVLVENLKTIFKNIYEKLLQDNKTSGKKEEIERRYKGDAKKNFYQLREDWWIVNRHSVWKAITCDARDNVEYFRQTCGDSTSPSVAKDHYRSKVENGKKSGKNESDQVPTYFDYVPQYLRWFEEWAED
;
A
#
# COMPACT_ATOMS: atom_id res chain seq x y z
N ALA A 1 8.16 2.36 -7.34
CA ALA A 1 6.73 2.44 -6.93
C ALA A 1 5.80 1.50 -7.66
N ARG A 2 6.09 1.08 -8.90
CA ARG A 2 5.25 0.11 -9.64
C ARG A 2 5.01 -1.17 -8.82
N SER A 3 6.10 -1.81 -8.37
CA SER A 3 6.02 -2.99 -7.49
C SER A 3 5.31 -2.74 -6.16
N PHE A 4 5.45 -1.55 -5.56
CA PHE A 4 4.73 -1.20 -4.33
C PHE A 4 3.21 -1.12 -4.56
N ALA A 5 2.79 -0.53 -5.67
CA ALA A 5 1.37 -0.45 -6.04
C ALA A 5 0.79 -1.84 -6.37
N ASP A 6 1.56 -2.69 -7.05
CA ASP A 6 1.13 -4.07 -7.36
C ASP A 6 1.02 -4.94 -6.10
N ILE A 7 1.97 -4.82 -5.15
CA ILE A 7 1.85 -5.45 -3.83
C ILE A 7 0.56 -4.97 -3.13
N GLY A 8 0.29 -3.67 -3.19
CA GLY A 8 -0.95 -3.10 -2.66
C GLY A 8 -2.20 -3.71 -3.29
N ASP A 9 -2.22 -3.91 -4.60
CA ASP A 9 -3.33 -4.54 -5.30
C ASP A 9 -3.48 -6.03 -5.00
N ILE A 10 -2.38 -6.77 -4.80
CA ILE A 10 -2.42 -8.17 -4.35
C ILE A 10 -3.05 -8.28 -2.97
N ILE A 11 -2.59 -7.48 -2.00
CA ILE A 11 -3.13 -7.49 -0.63
C ILE A 11 -4.61 -7.13 -0.62
N ARG A 12 -5.00 -6.10 -1.38
CA ARG A 12 -6.39 -5.61 -1.50
C ARG A 12 -7.28 -6.51 -2.36
N GLY A 13 -6.71 -7.45 -3.10
CA GLY A 13 -7.45 -8.33 -4.02
C GLY A 13 -7.94 -7.63 -5.28
N LYS A 14 -7.25 -6.56 -5.70
CA LYS A 14 -7.49 -5.78 -6.92
C LYS A 14 -6.55 -6.14 -8.07
N ASP A 15 -5.55 -6.99 -7.81
CA ASP A 15 -4.58 -7.43 -8.82
C ASP A 15 -5.26 -8.22 -9.97
N LEU A 16 -4.97 -7.78 -11.19
CA LEU A 16 -5.52 -8.26 -12.46
C LEU A 16 -4.65 -9.35 -13.09
N TYR A 17 -3.48 -9.66 -12.54
CA TYR A 17 -2.58 -10.65 -13.12
C TYR A 17 -3.22 -12.06 -13.05
N LEU A 18 -3.45 -12.67 -14.22
CA LEU A 18 -4.03 -14.01 -14.31
C LEU A 18 -2.97 -15.12 -14.40
N GLY A 19 -1.76 -14.78 -14.84
CA GLY A 19 -0.64 -15.69 -15.03
C GLY A 19 -0.85 -16.76 -16.10
N ASN A 20 0.16 -17.61 -16.26
CA ASN A 20 0.07 -18.85 -17.03
C ASN A 20 -0.57 -19.99 -16.19
N ASP A 21 -0.77 -21.16 -16.79
CA ASP A 21 -1.44 -22.29 -16.12
C ASP A 21 -0.79 -22.71 -14.80
N LYS A 22 0.55 -22.61 -14.68
CA LYS A 22 1.29 -22.94 -13.44
C LYS A 22 1.13 -21.85 -12.38
N GLU A 23 1.21 -20.59 -12.78
CA GLU A 23 1.06 -19.43 -11.89
C GLU A 23 -0.36 -19.30 -11.34
N LYS A 24 -1.35 -19.73 -12.11
CA LYS A 24 -2.76 -19.71 -11.70
C LYS A 24 -3.00 -20.50 -10.42
N ASP A 25 -2.34 -21.65 -10.24
CA ASP A 25 -2.49 -22.46 -9.03
C ASP A 25 -1.77 -21.83 -7.83
N GLN A 26 -0.58 -21.26 -8.04
CA GLN A 26 0.13 -20.48 -7.00
C GLN A 26 -0.69 -19.27 -6.56
N ARG A 27 -1.36 -18.59 -7.50
CA ARG A 27 -2.25 -17.46 -7.21
C ARG A 27 -3.46 -17.88 -6.38
N LYS A 28 -4.08 -19.03 -6.67
CA LYS A 28 -5.17 -19.56 -5.82
C LYS A 28 -4.69 -19.77 -4.38
N VAL A 29 -3.52 -20.39 -4.21
CA VAL A 29 -2.92 -20.60 -2.88
C VAL A 29 -2.68 -19.27 -2.17
N LEU A 30 -2.12 -18.28 -2.88
CA LEU A 30 -1.91 -16.93 -2.34
C LEU A 30 -3.22 -16.26 -1.89
N VAL A 31 -4.26 -16.30 -2.73
CA VAL A 31 -5.56 -15.69 -2.43
C VAL A 31 -6.23 -16.35 -1.21
N GLU A 32 -6.17 -17.68 -1.11
CA GLU A 32 -6.70 -18.43 0.03
C GLU A 32 -5.91 -18.18 1.32
N ASN A 33 -4.59 -18.07 1.24
CA ASN A 33 -3.74 -17.69 2.37
C ASN A 33 -4.09 -16.29 2.87
N LEU A 34 -4.21 -15.31 1.98
CA LEU A 34 -4.63 -13.96 2.35
C LEU A 34 -6.03 -13.97 2.98
N LYS A 35 -6.98 -14.74 2.42
CA LYS A 35 -8.32 -14.85 2.98
C LYS A 35 -8.29 -15.41 4.40
N THR A 36 -7.47 -16.43 4.64
CA THR A 36 -7.28 -17.05 5.96
C THR A 36 -6.64 -16.06 6.94
N ILE A 37 -5.60 -15.33 6.53
CA ILE A 37 -4.95 -14.31 7.35
C ILE A 37 -5.95 -13.22 7.75
N PHE A 38 -6.71 -12.67 6.81
CA PHE A 38 -7.67 -11.60 7.09
C PHE A 38 -8.87 -12.08 7.91
N LYS A 39 -9.28 -13.34 7.76
CA LYS A 39 -10.24 -13.98 8.66
C LYS A 39 -9.72 -13.99 10.10
N ASN A 40 -8.48 -14.45 10.31
CA ASN A 40 -7.88 -14.51 11.65
C ASN A 40 -7.70 -13.12 12.25
N ILE A 41 -7.31 -12.12 11.45
CA ILE A 41 -7.23 -10.71 11.87
C ILE A 41 -8.61 -10.22 12.32
N TYR A 42 -9.66 -10.46 11.53
CA TYR A 42 -11.02 -10.04 11.88
C TYR A 42 -11.51 -10.69 13.17
N GLU A 43 -11.32 -12.00 13.33
CA GLU A 43 -11.70 -12.73 14.54
C GLU A 43 -10.96 -12.20 15.77
N LYS A 44 -9.65 -11.95 15.64
CA LYS A 44 -8.84 -11.37 16.73
C LYS A 44 -9.29 -9.94 17.06
N LEU A 45 -9.59 -9.11 16.07
CA LEU A 45 -10.13 -7.76 16.28
C LEU A 45 -11.43 -7.77 17.10
N LEU A 46 -12.32 -8.73 16.84
CA LEU A 46 -13.55 -8.90 17.61
C LEU A 46 -13.29 -9.40 19.04
N GLN A 47 -12.33 -10.31 19.22
CA GLN A 47 -11.95 -10.83 20.54
C GLN A 47 -11.32 -9.74 21.41
N ASP A 48 -10.34 -9.00 20.87
CA ASP A 48 -9.62 -7.94 21.58
C ASP A 48 -10.54 -6.78 21.98
N ASN A 49 -11.67 -6.59 21.27
CA ASN A 49 -12.65 -5.53 21.52
C ASN A 49 -13.96 -6.01 22.16
N LYS A 50 -14.00 -7.24 22.71
CA LYS A 50 -15.21 -7.82 23.29
C LYS A 50 -15.78 -7.00 24.46
N THR A 51 -14.92 -6.35 25.25
CA THR A 51 -15.30 -5.57 26.45
C THR A 51 -15.26 -4.06 26.22
N SER A 52 -14.67 -3.59 25.11
CA SER A 52 -14.43 -2.16 24.86
C SER A 52 -15.63 -1.42 24.24
N GLY A 53 -16.76 -2.11 24.02
CA GLY A 53 -17.92 -1.57 23.30
C GLY A 53 -17.71 -1.40 21.79
N LYS A 54 -16.47 -1.50 21.30
CA LYS A 54 -16.11 -1.31 19.88
C LYS A 54 -16.48 -2.50 18.99
N LYS A 55 -16.78 -3.66 19.58
CA LYS A 55 -17.14 -4.87 18.84
C LYS A 55 -18.29 -4.62 17.85
N GLU A 56 -19.36 -3.96 18.30
CA GLU A 56 -20.54 -3.69 17.48
C GLU A 56 -20.22 -2.74 16.31
N GLU A 57 -19.31 -1.78 16.52
CA GLU A 57 -18.85 -0.87 15.47
C GLU A 57 -18.04 -1.63 14.41
N ILE A 58 -17.13 -2.53 14.83
CA ILE A 58 -16.33 -3.37 13.92
C ILE A 58 -17.23 -4.29 13.09
N GLU A 59 -18.19 -4.96 13.72
CA GLU A 59 -19.16 -5.83 13.04
C GLU A 59 -20.03 -5.04 12.05
N ARG A 60 -20.39 -3.80 12.39
CA ARG A 60 -21.17 -2.91 11.52
C ARG A 60 -20.34 -2.43 10.32
N ARG A 61 -19.10 -1.99 10.56
CA ARG A 61 -18.18 -1.50 9.52
C ARG A 61 -17.91 -2.60 8.49
N TYR A 62 -17.55 -3.80 8.93
CA TYR A 62 -17.19 -4.92 8.05
C TYR A 62 -18.36 -5.90 7.82
N LYS A 63 -19.60 -5.41 7.90
CA LYS A 63 -20.80 -6.25 7.75
C LYS A 63 -20.83 -6.91 6.38
N GLY A 64 -20.77 -8.25 6.37
CA GLY A 64 -20.78 -9.05 5.13
C GLY A 64 -19.44 -9.09 4.38
N ASP A 65 -18.39 -8.45 4.91
CA ASP A 65 -17.07 -8.41 4.29
C ASP A 65 -16.42 -9.81 4.24
N ALA A 66 -16.69 -10.67 5.23
CA ALA A 66 -16.26 -12.07 5.23
C ALA A 66 -16.73 -12.87 4.00
N LYS A 67 -17.92 -12.54 3.45
CA LYS A 67 -18.43 -13.16 2.21
C LYS A 67 -17.77 -12.59 0.96
N LYS A 68 -17.15 -11.42 1.08
CA LYS A 68 -16.46 -10.68 0.02
C LYS A 68 -14.94 -10.74 0.19
N ASN A 69 -14.39 -11.84 0.71
CA ASN A 69 -12.94 -12.00 0.91
C ASN A 69 -12.27 -10.90 1.76
N PHE A 70 -13.02 -10.22 2.63
CA PHE A 70 -12.53 -9.15 3.50
C PHE A 70 -11.99 -7.93 2.75
N TYR A 71 -12.57 -7.56 1.60
CA TYR A 71 -12.08 -6.44 0.79
C TYR A 71 -12.00 -5.13 1.58
N GLN A 72 -13.01 -4.79 2.40
CA GLN A 72 -12.97 -3.53 3.16
C GLN A 72 -11.87 -3.56 4.23
N LEU A 73 -11.76 -4.66 4.97
CA LEU A 73 -10.70 -4.82 5.97
C LEU A 73 -9.29 -4.80 5.33
N ARG A 74 -9.13 -5.36 4.13
CA ARG A 74 -7.86 -5.32 3.37
C ARG A 74 -7.50 -3.91 2.92
N GLU A 75 -8.47 -3.12 2.47
CA GLU A 75 -8.26 -1.70 2.12
C GLU A 75 -7.81 -0.90 3.34
N ASP A 76 -8.55 -1.02 4.45
CA ASP A 76 -8.24 -0.33 5.70
C ASP A 76 -6.85 -0.75 6.24
N TRP A 77 -6.52 -2.05 6.15
CA TRP A 77 -5.20 -2.55 6.53
C TRP A 77 -4.09 -1.96 5.66
N TRP A 78 -4.28 -1.88 4.34
CA TRP A 78 -3.29 -1.27 3.44
C TRP A 78 -3.09 0.20 3.77
N ILE A 79 -4.16 0.98 3.96
CA ILE A 79 -4.07 2.42 4.28
C ILE A 79 -3.21 2.67 5.52
N VAL A 80 -3.36 1.85 6.55
CA VAL A 80 -2.62 1.99 7.81
C VAL A 80 -1.17 1.50 7.70
N ASN A 81 -0.90 0.45 6.91
CA ASN A 81 0.40 -0.23 6.88
C ASN A 81 1.27 0.12 5.67
N ARG A 82 0.74 0.81 4.65
CA ARG A 82 1.45 1.15 3.40
C ARG A 82 2.77 1.87 3.64
N HIS A 83 2.87 2.67 4.70
CA HIS A 83 4.13 3.30 5.08
C HIS A 83 5.21 2.28 5.50
N SER A 84 4.86 1.38 6.41
CA SER A 84 5.77 0.34 6.86
C SER A 84 6.20 -0.58 5.70
N VAL A 85 5.28 -0.88 4.78
CA VAL A 85 5.58 -1.65 3.58
C VAL A 85 6.55 -0.90 2.66
N TRP A 86 6.32 0.40 2.42
CA TRP A 86 7.24 1.23 1.65
C TRP A 86 8.64 1.24 2.25
N LYS A 87 8.74 1.50 3.57
CA LYS A 87 10.00 1.51 4.30
C LYS A 87 10.76 0.19 4.17
N ALA A 88 10.06 -0.94 4.21
CA ALA A 88 10.67 -2.26 4.01
C ALA A 88 11.19 -2.45 2.58
N ILE A 89 10.43 -2.05 1.56
CA ILE A 89 10.82 -2.17 0.15
C ILE A 89 12.02 -1.27 -0.18
N THR A 90 12.11 -0.09 0.44
CA THR A 90 13.21 0.85 0.22
C THR A 90 14.41 0.62 1.15
N CYS A 91 14.42 -0.45 1.96
CA CYS A 91 15.48 -0.67 2.94
C CYS A 91 16.88 -0.77 2.31
N ASP A 92 16.98 -1.41 1.14
CA ASP A 92 18.25 -1.59 0.41
C ASP A 92 18.41 -0.61 -0.76
N ALA A 93 17.55 0.41 -0.86
CA ALA A 93 17.68 1.41 -1.90
C ALA A 93 18.96 2.23 -1.68
N ARG A 94 19.79 2.35 -2.72
CA ARG A 94 21.02 3.16 -2.64
C ARG A 94 20.67 4.60 -2.26
N ASP A 95 21.57 5.27 -1.55
CA ASP A 95 21.40 6.64 -1.04
C ASP A 95 21.11 7.69 -2.13
N ASN A 96 21.31 7.35 -3.41
CA ASN A 96 21.12 8.22 -4.57
C ASN A 96 19.91 7.86 -5.45
N VAL A 97 19.02 6.97 -5.00
CA VAL A 97 17.80 6.61 -5.74
C VAL A 97 16.68 7.56 -5.35
N GLU A 98 16.38 8.51 -6.23
CA GLU A 98 15.27 9.46 -6.05
C GLU A 98 13.96 8.87 -6.61
N TYR A 99 12.87 8.95 -5.86
CA TYR A 99 11.58 8.43 -6.31
C TYR A 99 10.89 9.36 -7.34
N PHE A 100 11.11 10.68 -7.26
CA PHE A 100 10.51 11.60 -8.21
C PHE A 100 11.43 11.80 -9.41
N ARG A 101 10.86 11.70 -10.61
CA ARG A 101 11.44 12.39 -11.77
C ARG A 101 11.42 13.89 -11.48
N GLN A 102 12.47 14.62 -11.91
CA GLN A 102 12.48 16.08 -11.85
C GLN A 102 11.17 16.60 -12.47
N THR A 103 10.31 17.20 -11.66
CA THR A 103 9.09 17.85 -12.16
C THR A 103 9.41 19.30 -12.51
N CYS A 104 8.71 19.85 -13.51
CA CYS A 104 8.97 21.16 -14.11
C CYS A 104 9.37 22.25 -13.10
N GLY A 105 10.55 22.78 -13.31
CA GLY A 105 11.13 24.01 -12.78
C GLY A 105 12.31 24.39 -13.68
N ASP A 106 12.70 25.66 -13.71
CA ASP A 106 13.87 26.11 -14.49
C ASP A 106 15.06 25.18 -14.25
N SER A 107 15.86 24.94 -15.30
CA SER A 107 17.00 24.00 -15.34
C SER A 107 18.07 24.21 -14.25
N THR A 108 17.91 25.23 -13.41
CA THR A 108 18.75 25.64 -12.29
C THR A 108 18.21 25.27 -10.90
N SER A 109 16.93 24.91 -10.73
CA SER A 109 16.38 24.45 -9.43
C SER A 109 15.18 23.50 -9.59
N PRO A 110 15.42 22.23 -9.96
CA PRO A 110 14.38 21.23 -9.96
C PRO A 110 13.88 20.96 -8.53
N SER A 111 12.56 20.83 -8.38
CA SER A 111 11.92 20.45 -7.12
C SER A 111 12.16 18.95 -6.85
N VAL A 112 13.31 18.62 -6.27
CA VAL A 112 13.68 17.24 -5.93
C VAL A 112 13.35 16.93 -4.47
N ALA A 113 12.54 15.89 -4.25
CA ALA A 113 12.52 15.23 -2.95
C ALA A 113 13.66 14.21 -2.96
N LYS A 114 14.78 14.59 -2.34
CA LYS A 114 16.02 13.80 -2.28
C LYS A 114 15.91 12.58 -1.36
N ASP A 115 14.90 12.58 -0.50
CA ASP A 115 14.72 11.56 0.51
C ASP A 115 13.74 10.48 -0.01
N HIS A 116 13.93 9.22 0.38
CA HIS A 116 12.99 8.09 0.17
C HIS A 116 11.59 8.33 0.77
N TYR A 117 11.41 9.50 1.35
CA TYR A 117 10.49 9.82 2.39
C TYR A 117 10.11 11.33 2.32
N ARG A 118 8.82 11.70 2.34
CA ARG A 118 8.37 13.12 2.32
C ARG A 118 8.37 13.78 3.71
N SER A 119 9.46 14.40 4.14
CA SER A 119 9.41 15.15 5.42
C SER A 119 8.26 16.19 5.42
N LYS A 120 7.42 16.20 6.47
CA LYS A 120 6.46 17.30 6.66
C LYS A 120 7.26 18.60 6.81
N VAL A 121 6.98 19.56 5.93
CA VAL A 121 7.50 20.92 6.05
C VAL A 121 6.41 21.76 6.71
N GLU A 122 6.57 22.08 7.99
CA GLU A 122 5.75 23.08 8.66
C GLU A 122 6.57 24.38 8.74
N ASN A 123 6.01 25.48 8.22
CA ASN A 123 6.60 26.83 8.29
C ASN A 123 8.07 26.93 7.85
N GLY A 124 8.44 26.27 6.74
CA GLY A 124 9.77 26.39 6.14
C GLY A 124 10.90 25.73 6.94
N LYS A 125 10.59 24.99 8.02
CA LYS A 125 11.57 24.19 8.77
C LYS A 125 11.23 22.71 8.61
N LYS A 126 12.23 21.90 8.25
CA LYS A 126 12.13 20.44 8.35
C LYS A 126 11.87 20.13 9.83
N SER A 127 10.67 19.67 10.18
CA SER A 127 10.39 19.28 11.56
C SER A 127 11.25 18.05 11.88
N GLY A 128 12.31 18.25 12.65
CA GLY A 128 13.16 17.17 13.12
C GLY A 128 12.34 16.24 14.02
N LYS A 129 11.85 15.17 13.42
CA LYS A 129 11.56 13.84 13.97
C LYS A 129 11.05 12.99 12.80
N ASN A 130 11.75 11.90 12.54
CA ASN A 130 11.53 10.89 11.49
C ASN A 130 10.20 10.11 11.64
N GLU A 131 9.17 10.74 12.22
CA GLU A 131 7.86 10.17 12.53
C GLU A 131 6.78 10.64 11.55
N SER A 132 7.05 11.71 10.79
CA SER A 132 6.13 12.19 9.76
C SER A 132 6.33 11.45 8.45
N ASP A 133 6.57 10.14 8.56
CA ASP A 133 7.03 9.33 7.46
C ASP A 133 5.85 8.86 6.50
N GLN A 134 5.13 9.73 5.78
CA GLN A 134 4.38 9.50 4.50
C GLN A 134 5.13 9.03 3.21
N VAL A 135 4.72 7.87 2.69
CA VAL A 135 5.13 7.34 1.36
C VAL A 135 5.11 8.43 0.27
N PRO A 136 6.20 8.63 -0.49
CA PRO A 136 6.29 9.71 -1.47
C PRO A 136 5.38 9.51 -2.70
N THR A 137 4.80 8.31 -2.87
CA THR A 137 3.90 7.98 -3.98
C THR A 137 2.44 7.81 -3.55
N TYR A 138 1.53 8.05 -4.50
CA TYR A 138 0.13 7.61 -4.46
C TYR A 138 -0.19 6.64 -5.60
N PHE A 139 0.82 6.03 -6.22
CA PHE A 139 0.64 5.12 -7.35
C PHE A 139 -0.20 3.89 -6.99
N ASP A 140 -0.20 3.49 -5.71
CA ASP A 140 -1.10 2.47 -5.15
C ASP A 140 -2.59 2.88 -5.13
N TYR A 141 -2.93 4.13 -5.45
CA TYR A 141 -4.33 4.57 -5.62
C TYR A 141 -4.71 4.79 -7.10
N VAL A 142 -3.78 4.57 -8.04
CA VAL A 142 -4.06 4.60 -9.48
C VAL A 142 -4.51 3.21 -9.93
N PRO A 143 -5.58 3.05 -10.76
CA PRO A 143 -5.99 1.75 -11.27
C PRO A 143 -4.87 0.98 -11.98
N GLN A 144 -4.70 -0.32 -11.69
CA GLN A 144 -3.58 -1.14 -12.19
C GLN A 144 -3.42 -1.10 -13.71
N TYR A 145 -4.53 -1.16 -14.46
CA TYR A 145 -4.51 -1.07 -15.92
C TYR A 145 -3.78 0.18 -16.44
N LEU A 146 -4.02 1.35 -15.83
CA LEU A 146 -3.36 2.59 -16.24
C LEU A 146 -1.87 2.58 -15.91
N ARG A 147 -1.48 1.91 -14.80
CA ARG A 147 -0.09 1.79 -14.38
C ARG A 147 0.71 0.89 -15.30
N TRP A 148 0.15 -0.27 -15.67
CA TRP A 148 0.78 -1.17 -16.62
C TRP A 148 0.82 -0.58 -18.03
N PHE A 149 -0.18 0.20 -18.43
CA PHE A 149 -0.15 0.90 -19.70
C PHE A 149 0.96 1.96 -19.74
N GLU A 150 1.16 2.72 -18.66
CA GLU A 150 2.27 3.67 -18.55
C GLU A 150 3.63 2.96 -18.53
N GLU A 151 3.76 1.85 -17.80
CA GLU A 151 5.00 1.05 -17.76
C GLU A 151 5.37 0.51 -19.15
N TRP A 152 4.40 -0.09 -19.86
CA TRP A 152 4.64 -0.62 -21.20
C TRP A 152 5.03 0.45 -22.22
N ALA A 153 4.56 1.69 -22.05
CA ALA A 153 4.91 2.79 -22.93
C ALA A 153 6.32 3.38 -22.67
N GLU A 154 6.91 3.09 -21.51
CA GLU A 154 8.23 3.59 -21.10
C GLU A 154 9.38 2.60 -21.31
N ASP A 155 9.06 1.31 -21.50
CA ASP A 155 10.01 0.23 -21.83
C ASP A 155 10.30 0.16 -23.35
#